data_AF-A0A7X8W4M2-F1
#
_entry.id   AF-A0A7X8W4M2-F1
#
_cell.length_a   1.000
_cell.length_b   1.000
_cell.length_c   1.000
_cell.angle_alpha   90.00
_cell.angle_beta   90.00
_cell.angle_gamma   90.00
#
_symmetry.space_group_name_H-M   'P 1'
#
loop_
_entity.id
_entity.type
_entity.pdbx_description
1 polymer ?
#
loop_
_entity_poly.entity_id
_entity_poly.type
_entity_poly.pdbx_seq_one_letter_code
_entity_poly.pdbx_strand_id
1 'polypeptide(L)'
;MELNSALSLQQKQQLKLNTKMLQSLQLMTLPLSELQTTINEALETNPTLVLNAPKHASSPSYDRVSDRVSAQGYEASANFNEWMENAVFQEVTLQDHLNEQLGCTRVNSKVETVARILISNLDKKGFHTSPPSSILKPEQMPFLQDALTLIQSFDPIGVGVTNYKESLIVQARALGIKGEEEIAFCGLVNNELEKMRAGKKTEVTKDLNIEEEDLDALYEFLQSLTPYPGLKYSSDLDEYIIPDLSIKKEKGQLILRVNTSALPLLTIDPSYQEMEAELKEDKKQNKEALEYLKTQMGQANDLIQQVELRNTTLEKVGVVLLDKQRDYFMYGPQFIHPLILKDVAEIVQVHETTI
;
A
#
# COMPACT_ATOMS: atom_id res chain seq x y z
N MET A 1 -60.25 31.75 -38.19
CA MET A 1 -58.99 31.64 -37.43
C MET A 1 -58.54 30.19 -37.58
N GLU A 2 -57.71 29.92 -38.58
CA GLU A 2 -57.15 28.59 -38.81
C GLU A 2 -55.88 28.46 -37.96
N LEU A 3 -55.91 27.55 -36.98
CA LEU A 3 -54.76 27.18 -36.16
C LEU A 3 -53.92 26.16 -36.93
N ASN A 4 -52.84 26.60 -37.54
CA ASN A 4 -51.77 25.74 -38.02
C ASN A 4 -50.99 25.19 -36.82
N SER A 5 -51.26 23.93 -36.43
CA SER A 5 -50.43 23.18 -35.50
C SER A 5 -49.31 22.45 -36.27
N ALA A 6 -48.19 23.15 -36.48
CA ALA A 6 -46.96 22.50 -36.94
C ALA A 6 -46.42 21.59 -35.83
N LEU A 7 -46.61 20.28 -35.95
CA LEU A 7 -45.90 19.29 -35.14
C LEU A 7 -44.41 19.34 -35.51
N SER A 8 -43.57 19.87 -34.63
CA SER A 8 -42.12 19.69 -34.70
C SER A 8 -41.75 18.43 -33.93
N LEU A 9 -41.19 17.44 -34.64
CA LEU A 9 -40.64 16.23 -34.04
C LEU A 9 -39.19 16.52 -33.61
N GLN A 10 -38.98 16.89 -32.34
CA GLN A 10 -37.62 17.01 -31.80
C GLN A 10 -37.12 15.65 -31.33
N GLN A 11 -36.20 15.06 -32.10
CA GLN A 11 -35.45 13.89 -31.69
C GLN A 11 -34.42 14.30 -30.62
N LYS A 12 -34.76 14.08 -29.34
CA LYS A 12 -33.80 14.20 -28.24
C LYS A 12 -32.90 12.96 -28.23
N GLN A 13 -31.70 13.10 -28.81
CA GLN A 13 -30.63 12.13 -28.63
C GLN A 13 -30.16 12.22 -27.18
N GLN A 14 -30.64 11.31 -26.31
CA GLN A 14 -30.06 11.17 -24.98
C GLN A 14 -28.79 10.34 -25.11
N LEU A 15 -27.64 10.96 -24.87
CA LEU A 15 -26.37 10.29 -24.62
C LEU A 15 -26.53 9.44 -23.35
N LYS A 16 -27.07 8.22 -23.49
CA LYS A 16 -26.82 7.16 -22.51
C LYS A 16 -25.36 6.75 -22.74
N LEU A 17 -24.44 7.55 -22.22
CA LEU A 17 -23.06 7.12 -22.01
C LEU A 17 -23.19 5.83 -21.20
N ASN A 18 -22.91 4.70 -21.84
CA ASN A 18 -23.16 3.38 -21.30
C ASN A 18 -22.41 3.28 -19.97
N THR A 19 -23.10 3.08 -18.85
CA THR A 19 -22.49 2.99 -17.51
C THR A 19 -21.35 1.96 -17.48
N LYS A 20 -21.45 0.90 -18.31
CA LYS A 20 -20.37 -0.07 -18.54
C LYS A 20 -19.10 0.52 -19.14
N MET A 21 -19.23 1.51 -20.03
CA MET A 21 -18.08 2.20 -20.64
C MET A 21 -17.38 3.12 -19.62
N LEU A 22 -18.13 3.74 -18.71
CA LEU A 22 -17.54 4.52 -17.62
C LEU A 22 -16.83 3.65 -16.58
N GLN A 23 -17.42 2.50 -16.23
CA GLN A 23 -16.80 1.54 -15.32
C GLN A 23 -15.51 0.94 -15.89
N SER A 24 -15.51 0.60 -17.18
CA SER A 24 -14.29 0.12 -17.86
C SER A 24 -13.21 1.20 -17.96
N LEU A 25 -13.58 2.47 -18.20
CA LEU A 25 -12.63 3.59 -18.15
C LEU A 25 -12.02 3.75 -16.75
N GLN A 26 -12.83 3.66 -15.69
CA GLN A 26 -12.33 3.77 -14.31
C GLN A 26 -11.27 2.70 -14.03
N LEU A 27 -11.56 1.44 -14.32
CA LEU A 27 -10.63 0.32 -14.09
C LEU A 27 -9.34 0.41 -14.92
N MET A 28 -9.40 0.97 -16.13
CA MET A 28 -8.18 1.21 -16.93
C MET A 28 -7.26 2.27 -16.31
N THR A 29 -7.84 3.27 -15.63
CA THR A 29 -7.08 4.37 -15.02
C THR A 29 -6.58 4.08 -13.60
N LEU A 30 -6.99 2.97 -12.98
CA LEU A 30 -6.59 2.66 -11.61
C LEU A 30 -5.09 2.29 -11.54
N PRO A 31 -4.39 2.74 -10.47
CA PRO A 31 -3.11 2.17 -10.06
C PRO A 31 -3.22 0.66 -9.84
N LEU A 32 -2.11 -0.05 -10.06
CA LEU A 32 -2.05 -1.50 -9.92
C LEU A 32 -2.47 -2.00 -8.52
N SER A 33 -2.11 -1.26 -7.45
CA SER A 33 -2.50 -1.57 -6.07
C SER A 33 -4.00 -1.47 -5.85
N GLU A 34 -4.64 -0.40 -6.34
CA GLU A 34 -6.09 -0.24 -6.26
C GLU A 34 -6.81 -1.29 -7.11
N LEU A 35 -6.26 -1.64 -8.27
CA LEU A 35 -6.78 -2.72 -9.11
C LEU A 35 -6.71 -4.07 -8.38
N GLN A 36 -5.64 -4.36 -7.64
CA GLN A 36 -5.56 -5.56 -6.81
C GLN A 36 -6.64 -5.59 -5.73
N THR A 37 -6.85 -4.48 -5.02
CA THR A 37 -7.90 -4.38 -4.00
C THR A 37 -9.29 -4.60 -4.60
N THR A 38 -9.60 -3.97 -5.73
CA THR A 38 -10.90 -4.16 -6.40
C THR A 38 -11.12 -5.59 -6.91
N ILE A 39 -10.06 -6.27 -7.37
CA ILE A 39 -10.13 -7.69 -7.74
C ILE A 39 -10.38 -8.56 -6.51
N ASN A 40 -9.73 -8.28 -5.37
CA ASN A 40 -9.93 -9.01 -4.12
C ASN A 40 -11.37 -8.87 -3.63
N GLU A 41 -11.91 -7.65 -3.62
CA GLU A 41 -13.32 -7.39 -3.28
C GLU A 41 -14.28 -8.12 -4.23
N ALA A 42 -13.95 -8.17 -5.53
CA ALA A 42 -14.75 -8.90 -6.51
C ALA A 42 -14.73 -10.43 -6.27
N LEU A 43 -13.60 -10.99 -5.84
CA LEU A 43 -13.47 -12.41 -5.50
C LEU A 43 -14.27 -12.77 -4.24
N GLU A 44 -14.36 -11.86 -3.26
CA GLU A 44 -15.16 -12.08 -2.05
C GLU A 44 -16.67 -11.99 -2.32
N THR A 45 -17.07 -11.13 -3.26
CA THR A 45 -18.48 -10.84 -3.54
C THR A 45 -19.09 -11.71 -4.63
N ASN A 46 -18.30 -12.16 -5.61
CA ASN A 46 -18.78 -12.93 -6.75
C ASN A 46 -18.38 -14.41 -6.65
N PRO A 47 -19.34 -15.32 -6.37
CA PRO A 47 -19.03 -16.74 -6.18
C PRO A 47 -18.61 -17.47 -7.47
N THR A 48 -18.79 -16.86 -8.64
CA THR A 48 -18.43 -17.48 -9.93
C THR A 48 -17.00 -17.16 -10.37
N LEU A 49 -16.38 -16.14 -9.77
CA LEU A 49 -15.04 -15.68 -10.12
C LEU A 49 -14.02 -16.48 -9.30
N VAL A 50 -13.07 -17.12 -9.99
CA VAL A 50 -12.02 -17.92 -9.34
C VAL A 50 -10.65 -17.57 -9.90
N LEU A 51 -9.66 -17.68 -9.02
CA LEU A 51 -8.26 -17.61 -9.38
C LEU A 51 -7.86 -18.93 -10.04
N ASN A 52 -7.28 -18.85 -11.23
CA ASN A 52 -6.71 -20.03 -11.86
C ASN A 52 -5.21 -20.07 -11.55
N ALA A 53 -4.76 -21.07 -10.79
CA ALA A 53 -3.36 -21.47 -10.90
C ALA A 53 -3.18 -22.07 -12.31
N PRO A 54 -2.12 -21.72 -13.06
CA PRO A 54 -1.89 -22.32 -14.37
C PRO A 54 -1.80 -23.85 -14.19
N LYS A 55 -2.84 -24.58 -14.61
CA LYS A 55 -2.86 -26.03 -14.55
C LYS A 55 -1.66 -26.55 -15.33
N HIS A 56 -0.76 -27.28 -14.65
CA HIS A 56 0.22 -28.13 -15.33
C HIS A 56 -0.55 -29.07 -16.26
N ALA A 57 -0.51 -28.80 -17.57
CA ALA A 57 -1.03 -29.72 -18.56
C ALA A 57 -0.19 -31.01 -18.50
N SER A 58 -0.80 -32.07 -17.97
CA SER A 58 -0.29 -33.42 -18.07
C SER A 58 -0.08 -33.78 -19.54
N SER A 59 1.13 -34.21 -19.87
CA SER A 59 1.58 -34.49 -21.23
C SER A 59 0.81 -35.62 -21.92
N PRO A 60 0.55 -35.50 -23.23
CA PRO A 60 0.77 -36.61 -24.15
C PRO A 60 2.03 -36.34 -24.98
N SER A 61 2.91 -37.34 -25.02
CA SER A 61 4.13 -37.40 -25.83
C SER A 61 3.87 -37.11 -27.32
N TYR A 62 4.70 -36.27 -27.96
CA TYR A 62 5.55 -36.61 -29.12
C TYR A 62 6.51 -35.44 -29.45
N ASP A 63 7.75 -35.84 -29.71
CA ASP A 63 8.92 -35.22 -30.37
C ASP A 63 9.16 -33.70 -30.49
N ARG A 64 10.45 -33.39 -30.24
CA ARG A 64 11.18 -32.11 -30.25
C ARG A 64 10.90 -31.22 -31.47
N VAL A 65 10.70 -29.91 -31.25
CA VAL A 65 11.71 -28.82 -31.26
C VAL A 65 11.01 -27.47 -31.01
N SER A 66 11.37 -26.77 -29.92
CA SER A 66 11.56 -25.30 -29.81
C SER A 66 11.37 -24.82 -28.36
N ASP A 67 12.48 -24.56 -27.68
CA ASP A 67 12.65 -24.13 -26.28
C ASP A 67 12.05 -22.74 -25.95
N ARG A 68 10.74 -22.54 -26.10
CA ARG A 68 10.09 -21.26 -25.74
C ARG A 68 8.84 -21.35 -24.89
N VAL A 69 8.35 -22.54 -24.53
CA VAL A 69 7.05 -22.69 -23.85
C VAL A 69 7.19 -22.99 -22.35
N SER A 70 8.41 -23.12 -21.81
CA SER A 70 8.62 -23.48 -20.39
C SER A 70 8.90 -22.32 -19.44
N ALA A 71 8.90 -21.04 -19.88
CA ALA A 71 9.17 -19.91 -18.97
C ALA A 71 7.88 -19.36 -18.31
N GLN A 72 6.79 -19.24 -19.08
CA GLN A 72 5.54 -18.61 -18.61
C GLN A 72 4.81 -19.41 -17.51
N GLY A 73 4.87 -20.75 -17.55
CA GLY A 73 4.18 -21.59 -16.57
C GLY A 73 4.81 -21.57 -15.18
N TYR A 74 6.14 -21.45 -15.09
CA TYR A 74 6.84 -21.37 -13.81
C TYR A 74 6.74 -19.98 -13.19
N GLU A 75 6.80 -18.92 -14.00
CA GLU A 75 6.58 -17.55 -13.53
C GLU A 75 5.17 -17.40 -12.94
N ALA A 76 4.12 -17.87 -13.64
CA ALA A 76 2.75 -17.73 -13.16
C ALA A 76 2.44 -18.50 -11.86
N SER A 77 3.09 -19.65 -11.60
CA SER A 77 2.95 -20.36 -10.33
C SER A 77 3.71 -19.69 -9.17
N ALA A 78 4.87 -19.09 -9.44
CA ALA A 78 5.60 -18.32 -8.44
C ALA A 78 4.83 -17.04 -8.06
N ASN A 79 4.25 -16.37 -9.06
CA ASN A 79 3.43 -15.17 -8.88
C ASN A 79 2.17 -15.44 -8.04
N PHE A 80 1.55 -16.62 -8.19
CA PHE A 80 0.39 -17.01 -7.38
C PHE A 80 0.73 -17.10 -5.89
N ASN A 81 1.87 -17.70 -5.55
CA ASN A 81 2.33 -17.81 -4.17
C ASN A 81 2.67 -16.43 -3.59
N GLU A 82 3.34 -15.57 -4.37
CA GLU A 82 3.68 -14.20 -3.95
C GLU A 82 2.43 -13.34 -3.71
N TRP A 83 1.38 -13.47 -4.55
CA TRP A 83 0.10 -12.79 -4.35
C TRP A 83 -0.63 -13.30 -3.10
N MET A 84 -0.64 -14.62 -2.87
CA MET A 84 -1.21 -15.21 -1.66
C MET A 84 -0.47 -14.78 -0.39
N GLU A 85 0.86 -14.71 -0.43
CA GLU A 85 1.67 -14.32 0.71
C GLU A 85 1.46 -12.83 1.05
N ASN A 86 1.43 -11.95 0.05
CA ASN A 86 1.23 -10.50 0.28
C ASN A 86 -0.19 -10.13 0.76
N ALA A 87 -1.22 -10.90 0.40
CA ALA A 87 -2.59 -10.64 0.87
C ALA A 87 -2.78 -10.92 2.37
N VAL A 88 -1.87 -11.66 3.02
CA VAL A 88 -2.00 -12.12 4.40
C VAL A 88 -1.24 -11.24 5.41
N PHE A 89 -0.28 -10.42 4.97
CA PHE A 89 0.48 -9.54 5.88
C PHE A 89 -0.15 -8.15 6.00
N GLN A 90 -1.08 -7.98 6.95
CA GLN A 90 -1.29 -6.65 7.54
C GLN A 90 -0.14 -6.38 8.51
N GLU A 91 0.72 -5.41 8.18
CA GLU A 91 1.80 -5.00 9.08
C GLU A 91 1.22 -4.44 10.38
N VAL A 92 1.74 -4.89 11.52
CA VAL A 92 1.27 -4.49 12.85
C VAL A 92 1.69 -3.04 13.11
N THR A 93 0.73 -2.14 13.32
CA THR A 93 1.02 -0.73 13.63
C THR A 93 1.59 -0.57 15.05
N LEU A 94 2.25 0.56 15.31
CA LEU A 94 2.71 0.90 16.66
C LEU A 94 1.57 0.86 17.68
N GLN A 95 0.42 1.42 17.30
CA GLN A 95 -0.76 1.48 18.16
C GLN A 95 -1.31 0.08 18.45
N ASP A 96 -1.34 -0.81 17.45
CA ASP A 96 -1.77 -2.20 17.65
C ASP A 96 -0.83 -2.93 18.59
N HIS A 97 0.48 -2.77 18.39
CA HIS A 97 1.50 -3.39 19.24
C HIS A 97 1.41 -2.94 20.71
N LEU A 98 1.21 -1.63 20.96
CA LEU A 98 1.05 -1.10 22.32
C LEU A 98 -0.28 -1.53 22.95
N ASN A 99 -1.35 -1.65 22.16
CA ASN A 99 -2.64 -2.15 22.63
C ASN A 99 -2.58 -3.63 23.03
N GLU A 100 -1.80 -4.45 22.30
CA GLU A 100 -1.56 -5.85 22.64
C GLU A 100 -0.82 -5.99 23.97
N GLN A 101 0.23 -5.18 24.18
CA GLN A 101 0.96 -5.12 25.46
C GLN A 101 0.06 -4.66 26.61
N LEU A 102 -0.78 -3.65 26.37
CA LEU A 102 -1.76 -3.19 27.35
C LEU A 102 -2.73 -4.31 27.74
N GLY A 103 -3.21 -5.10 26.76
CA GLY A 103 -4.09 -6.24 27.00
C GLY A 103 -3.43 -7.37 27.81
N CYS A 104 -2.12 -7.50 27.72
CA CYS A 104 -1.33 -8.48 28.47
C CYS A 104 -0.93 -8.00 29.87
N THR A 105 -1.15 -6.71 30.20
CA THR A 105 -0.75 -6.13 31.49
C THR A 105 -1.93 -6.03 32.45
N ARG A 106 -1.78 -6.53 33.67
CA ARG A 106 -2.82 -6.40 34.71
C ARG A 106 -2.81 -5.00 35.31
N VAL A 107 -3.77 -4.16 34.94
CA VAL A 107 -3.94 -2.80 35.46
C VAL A 107 -5.39 -2.50 35.83
N ASN A 108 -5.60 -1.40 36.55
CA ASN A 108 -6.95 -0.93 36.86
C ASN A 108 -7.69 -0.55 35.56
N SER A 109 -8.94 -0.98 35.40
CA SER A 109 -9.79 -0.68 34.23
C SER A 109 -9.85 0.81 33.88
N LYS A 110 -9.79 1.71 34.86
CA LYS A 110 -9.75 3.16 34.62
C LYS A 110 -8.42 3.61 33.99
N VAL A 111 -7.29 3.08 34.46
CA VAL A 111 -5.95 3.35 33.91
C VAL A 111 -5.85 2.77 32.50
N GLU A 112 -6.36 1.55 32.28
CA GLU A 112 -6.40 0.92 30.95
C GLU A 112 -7.16 1.78 29.94
N THR A 113 -8.33 2.30 30.33
CA THR A 113 -9.14 3.17 29.47
C THR A 113 -8.38 4.43 29.08
N VAL A 114 -7.67 5.05 30.04
CA VAL A 114 -6.85 6.24 29.79
C VAL A 114 -5.64 5.91 28.93
N ALA A 115 -4.96 4.81 29.19
CA ALA A 115 -3.81 4.36 28.41
C ALA A 115 -4.20 4.11 26.94
N ARG A 116 -5.35 3.50 26.69
CA ARG A 116 -5.87 3.27 25.33
C ARG A 116 -6.11 4.58 24.58
N ILE A 117 -6.69 5.59 25.24
CA ILE A 117 -6.88 6.94 24.67
C ILE A 117 -5.53 7.59 24.33
N LEU A 118 -4.55 7.46 25.23
CA LEU A 118 -3.21 8.01 25.02
C LEU A 118 -2.46 7.32 23.88
N ILE A 119 -2.58 5.99 23.74
CA ILE A 119 -2.00 5.21 22.63
C ILE A 119 -2.58 5.68 21.30
N SER A 120 -3.89 5.92 21.21
CA SER A 120 -4.53 6.46 20.01
C SER A 120 -4.08 7.88 19.64
N ASN A 121 -3.50 8.64 20.58
CA ASN A 121 -2.97 9.99 20.34
C ASN A 121 -1.49 9.99 19.87
N LEU A 122 -0.86 8.82 19.75
CA LEU A 122 0.53 8.71 19.31
C LEU A 122 0.66 8.83 17.79
N ASP A 123 1.68 9.55 17.35
CA ASP A 123 2.10 9.62 15.95
C ASP A 123 2.95 8.39 15.55
N LYS A 124 3.34 8.31 14.27
CA LYS A 124 4.22 7.25 13.74
C LYS A 124 5.60 7.17 14.43
N LYS A 125 6.07 8.27 15.04
CA LYS A 125 7.36 8.32 15.76
C LYS A 125 7.23 7.85 17.21
N GLY A 126 6.00 7.73 17.71
CA GLY A 126 5.68 7.35 19.08
C GLY A 126 5.50 8.54 20.03
N PHE A 127 5.25 9.74 19.51
CA PHE A 127 5.06 10.97 20.28
C PHE A 127 3.60 11.40 20.34
N HIS A 128 3.22 12.11 21.40
CA HIS A 128 1.88 12.65 21.54
C HIS A 128 1.60 13.77 20.53
N THR A 129 0.59 13.56 19.68
CA THR A 129 0.16 14.56 18.67
C THR A 129 -0.47 15.78 19.34
N SER A 130 -1.30 15.54 20.36
CA SER A 130 -1.88 16.57 21.21
C SER A 130 -1.43 16.39 22.67
N PRO A 131 -1.39 17.46 23.49
CA PRO A 131 -1.09 17.35 24.91
C PRO A 131 -1.97 16.29 25.60
N PRO A 132 -1.41 15.35 26.38
CA PRO A 132 -2.17 14.31 27.07
C PRO A 132 -3.32 14.83 27.94
N SER A 133 -3.17 16.03 28.50
CA SER A 133 -4.20 16.67 29.32
C SER A 133 -5.39 17.21 28.52
N SER A 134 -5.24 17.52 27.22
CA SER A 134 -6.32 18.12 26.42
C SER A 134 -7.31 17.09 25.87
N ILE A 135 -6.91 15.83 25.79
CA ILE A 135 -7.72 14.74 25.22
C ILE A 135 -8.52 13.98 26.28
N LEU A 136 -8.22 14.19 27.56
CA LEU A 136 -8.85 13.48 28.67
C LEU A 136 -10.01 14.27 29.27
N LYS A 137 -11.01 13.53 29.74
CA LYS A 137 -12.12 14.11 30.52
C LYS A 137 -11.66 14.42 31.95
N PRO A 138 -12.31 15.37 32.66
CA PRO A 138 -11.96 15.70 34.05
C PRO A 138 -11.91 14.49 34.99
N GLU A 139 -12.79 13.51 34.78
CA GLU A 139 -12.87 12.26 35.56
C GLU A 139 -11.69 11.31 35.34
N GLN A 140 -10.98 11.46 34.22
CA GLN A 140 -9.87 10.61 33.79
C GLN A 140 -8.50 11.18 34.17
N MET A 141 -8.43 12.50 34.42
CA MET A 141 -7.21 13.22 34.80
C MET A 141 -6.42 12.59 35.97
N PRO A 142 -7.06 12.05 37.03
CA PRO A 142 -6.31 11.42 38.13
C PRO A 142 -5.46 10.21 37.71
N PHE A 143 -5.83 9.53 36.62
CA PHE A 143 -5.16 8.33 36.13
C PHE A 143 -4.13 8.61 35.03
N LEU A 144 -3.98 9.87 34.62
CA LEU A 144 -3.09 10.28 33.53
C LEU A 144 -1.63 9.87 33.80
N GLN A 145 -1.13 10.17 34.99
CA GLN A 145 0.28 9.91 35.32
C GLN A 145 0.59 8.40 35.35
N ASP A 146 -0.31 7.61 35.92
CA ASP A 146 -0.18 6.15 35.96
C ASP A 146 -0.20 5.56 34.54
N ALA A 147 -1.10 6.04 33.69
CA ALA A 147 -1.20 5.61 32.30
C ALA A 147 0.02 6.00 31.46
N LEU A 148 0.57 7.21 31.65
CA LEU A 148 1.80 7.64 30.97
C LEU A 148 3.00 6.79 31.40
N THR A 149 3.16 6.57 32.71
CA THR A 149 4.26 5.74 33.25
C THR A 149 4.17 4.31 32.71
N LEU A 150 2.95 3.79 32.60
CA LEU A 150 2.69 2.48 32.03
C LEU A 150 3.07 2.42 30.54
N ILE A 151 2.60 3.35 29.72
CA ILE A 151 2.92 3.39 28.28
C ILE A 151 4.43 3.53 28.07
N GLN A 152 5.10 4.38 28.85
CA GLN A 152 6.56 4.58 28.77
C GLN A 152 7.37 3.34 29.18
N SER A 153 6.73 2.35 29.83
CA SER A 153 7.35 1.06 30.18
C SER A 153 7.23 -0.01 29.10
N PHE A 154 6.42 0.22 28.06
CA PHE A 154 6.21 -0.70 26.95
C PHE A 154 7.36 -0.67 25.94
N ASP A 155 7.45 -1.71 25.12
CA ASP A 155 8.33 -1.74 23.95
C ASP A 155 7.61 -1.08 22.75
N PRO A 156 8.23 -0.11 22.04
CA PRO A 156 9.58 0.39 22.22
C PRO A 156 9.71 1.43 23.33
N ILE A 157 10.81 1.33 24.08
CA ILE A 157 11.16 2.30 25.11
C ILE A 157 11.32 3.69 24.47
N GLY A 158 10.78 4.71 25.13
CA GLY A 158 10.84 6.10 24.67
C GLY A 158 9.63 6.55 23.84
N VAL A 159 8.56 5.76 23.77
CA VAL A 159 7.24 6.18 23.27
C VAL A 159 6.38 6.78 24.39
N GLY A 160 5.31 7.50 24.03
CA GLY A 160 4.44 8.15 25.02
C GLY A 160 5.07 9.41 25.61
N VAL A 161 5.80 10.15 24.79
CA VAL A 161 6.51 11.39 25.15
C VAL A 161 6.12 12.52 24.20
N THR A 162 6.48 13.75 24.53
CA THR A 162 6.12 14.94 23.74
C THR A 162 7.11 15.19 22.60
N ASN A 163 8.39 14.85 22.81
CA ASN A 163 9.44 15.14 21.84
C ASN A 163 10.60 14.13 21.91
N TYR A 164 11.50 14.20 20.92
CA TYR A 164 12.65 13.30 20.82
C TYR A 164 13.64 13.44 21.97
N LYS A 165 13.78 14.63 22.59
CA LYS A 165 14.67 14.84 23.74
C LYS A 165 14.17 14.06 24.95
N GLU A 166 12.87 14.16 25.21
CA GLU A 166 12.19 13.41 26.26
C GLU A 166 12.26 11.90 25.98
N SER A 167 12.13 11.48 24.72
CA SER A 167 12.32 10.08 24.31
C SER A 167 13.69 9.54 24.70
N LEU A 168 14.76 10.27 24.39
CA LEU A 168 16.14 9.89 24.72
C LEU A 168 16.36 9.82 26.24
N ILE A 169 15.78 10.75 27.01
CA ILE A 169 15.87 10.76 28.47
C ILE A 169 15.14 9.55 29.07
N VAL A 170 13.94 9.22 28.58
CA VAL A 170 13.18 8.04 29.02
C VAL A 170 13.94 6.75 28.71
N GLN A 171 14.54 6.66 27.52
CA GLN A 171 15.40 5.53 27.14
C GLN A 171 16.62 5.40 28.05
N ALA A 172 17.32 6.50 28.33
CA ALA A 172 18.48 6.51 29.21
C ALA A 172 18.15 6.03 30.63
N ARG A 173 17.03 6.50 31.20
CA ARG A 173 16.54 6.06 32.52
C ARG A 173 16.21 4.57 32.55
N ALA A 174 15.55 4.07 31.52
CA ALA A 174 15.19 2.65 31.40
C ALA A 174 16.44 1.75 31.29
N LEU A 175 17.49 2.24 30.62
CA LEU A 175 18.76 1.53 30.43
C LEU A 175 19.71 1.63 31.62
N GLY A 176 19.34 2.35 32.68
CA GLY A 176 20.03 2.31 33.96
C GLY A 176 20.83 3.56 34.34
N ILE A 177 20.82 4.62 33.52
CA ILE A 177 21.39 5.92 33.92
C ILE A 177 20.57 6.48 35.09
N LYS A 178 21.24 6.77 36.21
CA LYS A 178 20.63 7.25 37.46
C LYS A 178 21.54 8.23 38.18
N GLY A 179 20.95 9.08 39.03
CA GLY A 179 21.71 9.96 39.92
C GLY A 179 22.44 11.07 39.17
N GLU A 180 23.73 11.25 39.44
CA GLU A 180 24.53 12.34 38.86
C GLU A 180 24.69 12.20 37.33
N GLU A 181 24.85 10.97 36.84
CA GLU A 181 24.92 10.67 35.40
C GLU A 181 23.62 11.05 34.66
N GLU A 182 22.45 10.87 35.30
CA GLU A 182 21.16 11.25 34.73
C GLU A 182 21.03 12.76 34.57
N ILE A 183 21.50 13.51 35.57
CA ILE A 183 21.48 14.98 35.55
C ILE A 183 22.40 15.48 34.43
N ALA A 184 23.61 14.93 34.33
CA ALA A 184 24.55 15.25 33.26
C ALA A 184 23.98 14.92 31.88
N PHE A 185 23.39 13.73 31.71
CA PHE A 185 22.77 13.31 30.44
C PHE A 185 21.57 14.19 30.07
N CYS A 186 20.71 14.54 31.03
CA CYS A 186 19.60 15.46 30.80
C CYS A 186 20.08 16.85 30.39
N GLY A 187 21.16 17.34 31.00
CA GLY A 187 21.80 18.60 30.62
C GLY A 187 22.36 18.54 29.19
N LEU A 188 23.04 17.44 28.86
CA LEU A 188 23.59 17.17 27.54
C LEU A 188 22.50 17.22 26.45
N VAL A 189 21.42 16.46 26.63
CA VAL A 189 20.32 16.33 25.65
C VAL A 189 19.51 17.62 25.51
N ASN A 190 19.24 18.32 26.61
CA ASN A 190 18.40 19.51 26.55
C ASN A 190 19.11 20.73 25.98
N ASN A 191 20.36 20.97 26.40
CA ASN A 191 21.01 22.28 26.21
C ASN A 191 22.29 22.22 25.38
N GLU A 192 23.01 21.08 25.36
CA GLU A 192 24.40 21.04 24.88
C GLU A 192 24.59 20.31 23.55
N LEU A 193 23.56 19.64 23.01
CA LEU A 193 23.64 18.92 21.72
C LEU A 193 24.16 19.79 20.56
N GLU A 194 23.75 21.06 20.49
CA GLU A 194 24.22 21.96 19.43
C GLU A 194 25.71 22.32 19.59
N LYS A 195 26.19 22.49 20.84
CA LYS A 195 27.61 22.76 21.11
C LYS A 195 28.47 21.53 20.83
N MET A 196 27.95 20.34 21.15
CA MET A 196 28.57 19.06 20.77
C MET A 196 28.69 18.91 19.26
N ARG A 197 27.64 19.25 18.49
CA ARG A 197 27.67 19.25 17.02
C ARG A 197 28.69 20.24 16.44
N ALA A 198 28.91 21.37 17.11
CA ALA A 198 29.91 22.37 16.76
C ALA A 198 31.35 22.00 17.21
N GLY A 199 31.55 20.83 17.83
CA GLY A 199 32.87 20.37 18.31
C GLY A 199 33.39 21.09 19.56
N LYS A 200 32.53 21.82 20.29
CA LYS A 200 32.90 22.63 21.46
C LYS A 200 32.91 21.84 22.76
N LYS A 201 33.57 20.67 22.79
CA LYS A 201 33.56 19.75 23.95
C LYS A 201 34.01 20.40 25.26
N THR A 202 35.05 21.25 25.21
CA THR A 202 35.61 21.92 26.39
C THR A 202 34.70 22.98 27.00
N GLU A 203 33.73 23.50 26.26
CA GLU A 203 32.68 24.37 26.79
C GLU A 203 31.61 23.52 27.48
N VAL A 204 31.23 22.39 26.87
CA VAL A 204 30.22 21.46 27.39
C VAL A 204 30.66 20.83 28.72
N THR A 205 31.91 20.38 28.85
CA THR A 205 32.43 19.81 30.12
C THR A 205 32.38 20.82 31.26
N LYS A 206 32.64 22.10 30.98
CA LYS A 206 32.56 23.18 31.97
C LYS A 206 31.11 23.49 32.36
N ASP A 207 30.21 23.52 31.37
CA ASP A 207 28.79 23.82 31.60
C ASP A 207 28.07 22.71 32.36
N LEU A 208 28.44 21.44 32.11
CA LEU A 208 27.90 20.27 32.81
C LEU A 208 28.68 19.90 34.08
N ASN A 209 29.86 20.48 34.30
CA ASN A 209 30.77 20.18 35.42
C ASN A 209 31.11 18.68 35.52
N ILE A 210 31.51 18.08 34.39
CA ILE A 210 31.92 16.67 34.27
C ILE A 210 33.30 16.57 33.61
N GLU A 211 33.98 15.44 33.82
CA GLU A 211 35.27 15.18 33.15
C GLU A 211 35.07 14.88 31.67
N GLU A 212 36.12 15.07 30.87
CA GLU A 212 36.06 14.85 29.41
C GLU A 212 35.84 13.36 29.08
N GLU A 213 36.39 12.46 29.89
CA GLU A 213 36.18 11.00 29.77
C GLU A 213 34.70 10.62 29.99
N ASP A 214 34.06 11.21 31.00
CA ASP A 214 32.64 10.98 31.30
C ASP A 214 31.73 11.57 30.20
N LEU A 215 32.08 12.74 29.66
CA LEU A 215 31.34 13.35 28.55
C LEU A 215 31.40 12.46 27.29
N ASP A 216 32.57 11.92 26.99
CA ASP A 216 32.74 11.03 25.84
C ASP A 216 31.94 9.73 26.02
N ALA A 217 31.96 9.13 27.22
CA ALA A 217 31.14 7.96 27.55
C ALA A 217 29.62 8.26 27.41
N LEU A 218 29.15 9.40 27.92
CA LEU A 218 27.75 9.82 27.78
C LEU A 218 27.36 10.06 26.32
N TYR A 219 28.28 10.58 25.50
CA TYR A 219 28.04 10.84 24.09
C TYR A 219 28.02 9.55 23.26
N GLU A 220 28.91 8.59 23.54
CA GLU A 220 28.84 7.24 22.96
C GLU A 220 27.53 6.55 23.33
N PHE A 221 27.11 6.65 24.60
CA PHE A 221 25.83 6.12 25.04
C PHE A 221 24.65 6.79 24.29
N LEU A 222 24.66 8.12 24.16
CA LEU A 222 23.65 8.86 23.38
C LEU A 222 23.53 8.34 21.94
N GLN A 223 24.66 8.02 21.29
CA GLN A 223 24.68 7.49 19.92
C GLN A 223 24.06 6.09 19.81
N SER A 224 24.02 5.32 20.89
CA SER A 224 23.37 4.00 20.93
C SER A 224 21.84 4.06 21.01
N LEU A 225 21.26 5.23 21.34
CA LEU A 225 19.83 5.41 21.51
C LEU A 225 19.11 5.74 20.19
N THR A 226 17.81 5.49 20.14
CA THR A 226 16.98 5.75 18.95
C THR A 226 16.07 6.95 19.18
N PRO A 227 16.27 8.09 18.50
CA PRO A 227 15.46 9.30 18.75
C PRO A 227 13.99 9.15 18.34
N TYR A 228 13.66 8.19 17.46
CA TYR A 228 12.29 7.94 16.96
C TYR A 228 11.93 6.45 17.06
N PRO A 229 11.66 5.95 18.27
CA PRO A 229 11.45 4.51 18.51
C PRO A 229 10.25 3.94 17.75
N GLY A 230 9.21 4.74 17.51
CA GLY A 230 7.99 4.29 16.81
C GLY A 230 8.19 3.94 15.33
N LEU A 231 9.27 4.45 14.69
CA LEU A 231 9.51 4.21 13.26
C LEU A 231 9.72 2.73 12.92
N LYS A 232 10.09 1.89 13.89
CA LYS A 232 10.23 0.45 13.67
C LYS A 232 8.89 -0.26 13.32
N TYR A 233 7.76 0.40 13.57
CA TYR A 233 6.41 -0.05 13.15
C TYR A 233 5.79 0.92 12.14
N SER A 234 6.54 1.92 11.69
CA SER A 234 6.08 2.78 10.61
C SER A 234 6.30 2.03 9.32
N SER A 235 5.22 1.51 8.75
CA SER A 235 5.14 1.02 7.38
C SER A 235 5.20 2.20 6.39
N ASP A 236 6.11 3.15 6.59
CA ASP A 236 6.58 3.96 5.47
C ASP A 236 7.53 3.03 4.72
N LEU A 237 6.94 2.03 4.06
CA LEU A 237 7.58 1.35 2.95
C LEU A 237 8.08 2.51 2.10
N ASP A 238 9.39 2.53 1.80
CA ASP A 238 9.81 3.06 0.52
C ASP A 238 8.84 2.41 -0.48
N GLU A 239 7.83 3.14 -0.94
CA GLU A 239 6.82 2.61 -1.85
C GLU A 239 7.61 2.15 -3.06
N TYR A 240 7.93 0.85 -3.10
CA TYR A 240 8.56 0.25 -4.24
C TYR A 240 7.49 0.33 -5.31
N ILE A 241 7.60 1.35 -6.16
CA ILE A 241 6.70 1.52 -7.29
C ILE A 241 6.92 0.30 -8.17
N ILE A 242 6.01 -0.64 -8.13
CA ILE A 242 5.96 -1.78 -9.03
C ILE A 242 5.48 -1.21 -10.37
N PRO A 243 6.32 -1.15 -11.42
CA PRO A 243 5.89 -0.58 -12.69
C PRO A 243 4.94 -1.55 -13.40
N ASP A 244 3.89 -1.01 -14.02
CA ASP A 244 3.03 -1.75 -14.94
C ASP A 244 3.79 -2.18 -16.22
N LEU A 245 4.79 -1.39 -16.62
CA LEU A 245 5.53 -1.57 -17.87
C LEU A 245 7.01 -1.20 -17.66
N SER A 246 7.91 -2.04 -18.15
CA SER A 246 9.36 -1.81 -18.06
C SER A 246 10.02 -1.93 -19.43
N ILE A 247 10.94 -1.01 -19.73
CA ILE A 247 11.75 -1.03 -20.94
C ILE A 247 13.21 -1.15 -20.51
N LYS A 248 13.89 -2.21 -20.95
CA LYS A 248 15.30 -2.47 -20.61
C LYS A 248 16.15 -2.56 -21.87
N LYS A 249 17.36 -2.02 -21.80
CA LYS A 249 18.38 -2.15 -22.84
C LYS A 249 19.22 -3.39 -22.56
N GLU A 250 19.03 -4.45 -23.33
CA GLU A 250 19.81 -5.69 -23.24
C GLU A 250 20.56 -5.93 -24.56
N LYS A 251 21.88 -6.13 -24.50
CA LYS A 251 22.75 -6.39 -25.68
C LYS A 251 22.56 -5.38 -26.83
N GLY A 252 22.27 -4.12 -26.49
CA GLY A 252 22.06 -3.03 -27.47
C GLY A 252 20.66 -2.99 -28.10
N GLN A 253 19.73 -3.82 -27.64
CA GLN A 253 18.33 -3.81 -28.05
C GLN A 253 17.44 -3.38 -26.90
N LEU A 254 16.34 -2.70 -27.20
CA LEU A 254 15.32 -2.36 -26.22
C LEU A 254 14.32 -3.51 -26.15
N ILE A 255 14.04 -3.98 -24.93
CA ILE A 255 13.09 -5.04 -24.63
C ILE A 255 11.99 -4.43 -23.77
N LEU A 256 10.76 -4.51 -24.27
CA LEU A 256 9.55 -4.19 -23.53
C LEU A 256 9.11 -5.40 -22.71
N ARG A 257 8.78 -5.20 -21.43
CA ARG A 257 8.13 -6.20 -20.59
C ARG A 257 6.95 -5.55 -19.87
N VAL A 258 5.76 -6.10 -20.10
CA VAL A 258 4.56 -5.78 -19.33
C VAL A 258 4.59 -6.60 -18.05
N ASN A 259 4.31 -5.97 -16.91
CA ASN A 259 4.29 -6.64 -15.64
C ASN A 259 2.95 -7.36 -15.44
N THR A 260 2.84 -8.56 -16.01
CA THR A 260 1.66 -9.42 -15.82
C THR A 260 1.72 -10.20 -14.50
N SER A 261 2.85 -10.17 -13.78
CA SER A 261 3.03 -10.89 -12.53
C SER A 261 2.24 -10.29 -11.37
N ALA A 262 1.89 -9.01 -11.45
CA ALA A 262 1.19 -8.31 -10.38
C ALA A 262 -0.31 -8.62 -10.30
N LEU A 263 -0.92 -9.21 -11.33
CA LEU A 263 -2.35 -9.55 -11.33
C LEU A 263 -2.55 -11.05 -11.55
N PRO A 264 -3.38 -11.72 -10.74
CA PRO A 264 -3.64 -13.14 -10.93
C PRO A 264 -4.48 -13.40 -12.19
N LEU A 265 -4.36 -14.61 -12.75
CA LEU A 265 -5.20 -15.04 -13.87
C LEU A 265 -6.62 -15.32 -13.37
N LEU A 266 -7.55 -14.44 -13.75
CA LEU A 266 -8.96 -14.53 -13.41
C LEU A 266 -9.71 -15.42 -14.41
N THR A 267 -10.53 -16.34 -13.89
CA THR A 267 -11.40 -17.18 -14.72
C THR A 267 -12.76 -17.39 -14.05
N ILE A 268 -13.74 -17.86 -14.82
CA ILE A 268 -15.03 -18.28 -14.28
C ILE A 268 -14.95 -19.76 -13.93
N ASP A 269 -15.44 -20.14 -12.76
CA ASP A 269 -15.49 -21.53 -12.32
C ASP A 269 -16.38 -22.35 -13.27
N PRO A 270 -15.84 -23.41 -13.90
CA PRO A 270 -16.59 -24.26 -14.83
C PRO A 270 -17.85 -24.90 -14.22
N SER A 271 -17.88 -25.16 -12.90
CA SER A 271 -19.03 -25.76 -12.22
C SER A 271 -20.28 -24.88 -12.31
N TYR A 272 -20.13 -23.56 -12.34
CA TYR A 272 -21.24 -22.63 -12.52
C TYR A 272 -21.71 -22.57 -13.98
N GLN A 273 -20.83 -22.86 -14.95
CA GLN A 273 -21.20 -22.98 -16.36
C GLN A 273 -22.07 -24.23 -16.59
N GLU A 274 -21.72 -25.33 -15.94
CA GLU A 274 -22.48 -26.58 -15.94
C GLU A 274 -23.84 -26.38 -15.25
N MET A 275 -23.86 -25.71 -14.08
CA MET A 275 -25.08 -25.35 -13.37
C MET A 275 -26.00 -24.44 -14.23
N GLU A 276 -25.46 -23.49 -14.97
CA GLU A 276 -26.27 -22.67 -15.91
C GLU A 276 -26.93 -23.55 -16.99
N ALA A 277 -26.21 -24.56 -17.50
CA ALA A 277 -26.72 -25.47 -18.52
C ALA A 277 -27.86 -26.35 -17.97
N GLU A 278 -27.72 -26.89 -16.75
CA GLU A 278 -28.75 -27.68 -16.07
C GLU A 278 -30.01 -26.85 -15.76
N LEU A 279 -29.84 -25.64 -15.22
CA LEU A 279 -30.96 -24.75 -14.89
C LEU A 279 -31.72 -24.25 -16.13
N LYS A 280 -31.11 -24.32 -17.33
CA LYS A 280 -31.78 -24.01 -18.61
C LYS A 280 -32.74 -25.10 -19.07
N GLU A 281 -32.66 -26.32 -18.54
CA GLU A 281 -33.59 -27.41 -18.88
C GLU A 281 -34.96 -27.17 -18.24
N ASP A 282 -35.00 -26.72 -16.99
CA ASP A 282 -36.24 -26.42 -16.22
C ASP A 282 -36.47 -24.92 -15.95
N LYS A 283 -36.53 -24.12 -17.02
CA LYS A 283 -36.64 -22.64 -16.98
C LYS A 283 -37.79 -22.07 -16.14
N LYS A 284 -38.87 -22.82 -15.90
CA LYS A 284 -40.06 -22.30 -15.20
C LYS A 284 -39.92 -22.28 -13.68
N GLN A 285 -39.20 -23.24 -13.10
CA GLN A 285 -38.95 -23.29 -11.65
C GLN A 285 -37.69 -22.52 -11.26
N ASN A 286 -36.69 -22.48 -12.15
CA ASN A 286 -35.35 -21.98 -11.84
C ASN A 286 -35.05 -20.58 -12.40
N LYS A 287 -36.08 -19.80 -12.75
CA LYS A 287 -35.90 -18.52 -13.44
C LYS A 287 -35.07 -17.51 -12.63
N GLU A 288 -35.34 -17.37 -11.34
CA GLU A 288 -34.64 -16.43 -10.45
C GLU A 288 -33.17 -16.84 -10.25
N ALA A 289 -32.91 -18.13 -10.00
CA ALA A 289 -31.57 -18.67 -9.87
C ALA A 289 -30.74 -18.49 -11.16
N LEU A 290 -31.37 -18.70 -12.33
CA LEU A 290 -30.73 -18.53 -13.63
C LEU A 290 -30.44 -17.06 -13.95
N GLU A 291 -31.33 -16.13 -13.58
CA GLU A 291 -31.08 -14.69 -13.72
C GLU A 291 -29.95 -14.21 -12.81
N TYR A 292 -29.91 -14.70 -11.56
CA TYR A 292 -28.82 -14.40 -10.64
C TYR A 292 -27.47 -14.90 -11.18
N LEU A 293 -27.40 -16.18 -11.58
CA LEU A 293 -26.17 -16.81 -12.05
C LEU A 293 -25.65 -16.14 -13.34
N LYS A 294 -26.54 -15.78 -14.28
CA LYS A 294 -26.18 -14.97 -15.45
C LYS A 294 -25.63 -13.60 -15.10
N THR A 295 -26.19 -12.97 -14.07
CA THR A 295 -25.72 -11.65 -13.62
C THR A 295 -24.32 -11.75 -13.04
N GLN A 296 -24.07 -12.74 -12.17
CA GLN A 296 -22.75 -12.98 -11.57
C GLN A 296 -21.69 -13.36 -12.61
N MET A 297 -22.01 -14.29 -13.53
CA MET A 297 -21.11 -14.65 -14.63
C MET A 297 -20.88 -13.48 -15.60
N GLY A 298 -21.87 -12.63 -15.82
CA GLY A 298 -21.75 -11.42 -16.63
C GLY A 298 -20.78 -10.42 -16.00
N GLN A 299 -20.91 -10.17 -14.69
CA GLN A 299 -20.01 -9.30 -13.94
C GLN A 299 -18.57 -9.84 -13.93
N ALA A 300 -18.39 -11.16 -13.72
CA ALA A 300 -17.09 -11.80 -13.76
C ALA A 300 -16.43 -11.67 -15.15
N ASN A 301 -17.17 -11.95 -16.22
CA ASN A 301 -16.67 -11.78 -17.60
C ASN A 301 -16.31 -10.34 -17.92
N ASP A 302 -17.16 -9.38 -17.53
CA ASP A 302 -16.92 -7.96 -17.75
C ASP A 302 -15.59 -7.52 -17.08
N LEU A 303 -15.33 -7.97 -15.84
CA LEU A 303 -14.08 -7.69 -15.11
C LEU A 303 -12.87 -8.34 -15.80
N ILE A 304 -12.96 -9.63 -16.16
CA ILE A 304 -11.88 -10.36 -16.85
C ILE A 304 -11.49 -9.63 -18.15
N GLN A 305 -12.49 -9.25 -18.96
CA GLN A 305 -12.26 -8.53 -20.21
C GLN A 305 -11.65 -7.15 -20.00
N GLN A 306 -12.03 -6.45 -18.92
CA GLN A 306 -11.47 -5.13 -18.59
C GLN A 306 -9.99 -5.23 -18.20
N VAL A 307 -9.61 -6.24 -17.41
CA VAL A 307 -8.22 -6.48 -17.03
C VAL A 307 -7.37 -6.85 -18.27
N GLU A 308 -7.90 -7.71 -19.14
CA GLU A 308 -7.23 -8.09 -20.39
C GLU A 308 -7.06 -6.90 -21.35
N LEU A 309 -8.10 -6.06 -21.46
CA LEU A 309 -8.06 -4.83 -22.26
C LEU A 309 -7.01 -3.85 -21.74
N ARG A 310 -6.90 -3.68 -20.41
CA ARG A 310 -5.87 -2.84 -19.78
C ARG A 310 -4.48 -3.33 -20.17
N ASN A 311 -4.20 -4.62 -19.99
CA ASN A 311 -2.90 -5.22 -20.31
C ASN A 311 -2.53 -5.05 -21.79
N THR A 312 -3.49 -5.31 -22.69
CA THR A 312 -3.31 -5.14 -24.14
C THR A 312 -3.06 -3.67 -24.51
N THR A 313 -3.75 -2.74 -23.86
CA THR A 313 -3.58 -1.30 -24.09
C THR A 313 -2.22 -0.82 -23.60
N LEU A 314 -1.80 -1.23 -22.40
CA LEU A 314 -0.47 -0.95 -21.86
C LEU A 314 0.65 -1.46 -22.78
N GLU A 315 0.51 -2.69 -23.29
CA GLU A 315 1.48 -3.24 -24.24
C GLU A 315 1.58 -2.39 -25.51
N LYS A 316 0.44 -2.03 -26.12
CA LYS A 316 0.39 -1.17 -27.31
C LYS A 316 1.03 0.20 -27.05
N VAL A 317 0.73 0.83 -25.91
CA VAL A 317 1.35 2.10 -25.51
C VAL A 317 2.86 1.94 -25.35
N GLY A 318 3.32 0.86 -24.71
CA GLY A 318 4.75 0.54 -24.58
C GLY A 318 5.47 0.40 -25.92
N VAL A 319 4.81 -0.22 -26.92
CA VAL A 319 5.35 -0.33 -28.29
C VAL A 319 5.44 1.06 -28.95
N VAL A 320 4.42 1.91 -28.78
CA VAL A 320 4.46 3.30 -29.30
C VAL A 320 5.60 4.09 -28.65
N LEU A 321 5.81 3.93 -27.34
CA LEU A 321 6.92 4.56 -26.62
C LEU A 321 8.28 4.07 -27.12
N LEU A 322 8.43 2.76 -27.38
CA LEU A 322 9.67 2.22 -27.95
C LEU A 322 10.00 2.80 -29.33
N ASP A 323 8.98 3.05 -30.16
CA ASP A 323 9.15 3.63 -31.50
C ASP A 323 9.45 5.13 -31.43
N LYS A 324 8.60 5.89 -30.72
CA LYS A 324 8.66 7.36 -30.69
C LYS A 324 9.73 7.93 -29.77
N GLN A 325 10.12 7.19 -28.72
CA GLN A 325 11.11 7.63 -27.72
C GLN A 325 12.38 6.75 -27.74
N ARG A 326 12.68 6.11 -28.88
CA ARG A 326 13.83 5.21 -29.00
C ARG A 326 15.14 5.86 -28.56
N ASP A 327 15.39 7.10 -28.99
CA ASP A 327 16.65 7.80 -28.70
C ASP A 327 16.79 8.15 -27.21
N TYR A 328 15.68 8.50 -26.54
CA TYR A 328 15.64 8.67 -25.09
C TYR A 328 16.10 7.40 -24.36
N PHE A 329 15.54 6.24 -24.72
CA PHE A 329 15.92 4.98 -24.08
C PHE A 329 17.34 4.50 -24.46
N MET A 330 17.88 4.94 -25.59
CA MET A 330 19.23 4.54 -26.05
C MET A 330 20.36 5.42 -25.52
N TYR A 331 20.13 6.74 -25.46
CA TYR A 331 21.16 7.76 -25.24
C TYR A 331 20.88 8.65 -24.01
N GLY A 332 19.69 8.56 -23.42
CA GLY A 332 19.33 9.21 -22.16
C GLY A 332 18.42 10.45 -22.31
N PRO A 333 18.16 11.16 -21.19
CA PRO A 333 17.10 12.17 -21.11
C PRO A 333 17.20 13.37 -22.06
N GLN A 334 18.40 13.67 -22.56
CA GLN A 334 18.62 14.78 -23.51
C GLN A 334 18.02 14.53 -24.90
N PHE A 335 17.66 13.27 -25.22
CA PHE A 335 17.15 12.84 -26.52
C PHE A 335 15.64 12.57 -26.50
N ILE A 336 14.92 13.19 -25.57
CA ILE A 336 13.46 13.10 -25.49
C ILE A 336 12.79 13.85 -26.64
N HIS A 337 11.86 13.20 -27.31
CA HIS A 337 11.08 13.80 -28.39
C HIS A 337 9.71 14.25 -27.87
N PRO A 338 9.14 15.37 -28.34
CA PRO A 338 7.76 15.71 -28.01
C PRO A 338 6.79 14.62 -28.52
N LEU A 339 5.85 14.19 -27.68
CA LEU A 339 4.81 13.21 -28.02
C LEU A 339 3.48 13.66 -27.41
N ILE A 340 2.43 13.72 -28.23
CA ILE A 340 1.10 14.21 -27.82
C ILE A 340 0.20 13.01 -27.53
N LEU A 341 -0.61 13.08 -26.46
CA LEU A 341 -1.53 12.01 -26.05
C LEU A 341 -2.49 11.62 -27.17
N LYS A 342 -3.02 12.61 -27.89
CA LYS A 342 -3.88 12.40 -29.07
C LYS A 342 -3.24 11.51 -30.13
N ASP A 343 -1.95 11.70 -30.42
CA ASP A 343 -1.24 10.91 -31.43
C ASP A 343 -1.09 9.44 -30.97
N VAL A 344 -0.83 9.23 -29.68
CA VAL A 344 -0.77 7.88 -29.08
C VAL A 344 -2.15 7.23 -29.11
N ALA A 345 -3.20 7.97 -28.76
CA ALA A 345 -4.58 7.49 -28.75
C ALA A 345 -5.06 7.04 -30.14
N GLU A 346 -4.72 7.80 -31.19
CA GLU A 346 -5.01 7.44 -32.59
C GLU A 346 -4.30 6.15 -33.01
N ILE A 347 -3.05 5.92 -32.59
CA ILE A 347 -2.29 4.71 -32.91
C ILE A 347 -2.83 3.48 -32.15
N VAL A 348 -3.15 3.65 -30.88
CA VAL A 348 -3.64 2.57 -30.00
C VAL A 348 -5.13 2.27 -30.22
N GLN A 349 -5.83 3.16 -30.94
CA GLN A 349 -7.27 3.12 -31.23
C GLN A 349 -8.15 3.20 -29.98
N VAL A 350 -7.77 4.06 -29.04
CA VAL A 350 -8.53 4.34 -27.82
C VAL A 350 -8.83 5.84 -27.72
N HIS A 351 -9.73 6.22 -26.80
CA HIS A 351 -10.01 7.63 -26.57
C HIS A 351 -8.82 8.29 -25.85
N GLU A 352 -8.57 9.57 -26.12
CA GLU A 352 -7.44 10.31 -25.51
C GLU A 352 -7.42 10.22 -23.98
N THR A 353 -8.59 10.27 -23.32
CA THR A 353 -8.71 10.14 -21.86
C THR A 353 -8.39 8.74 -21.31
N THR A 354 -8.17 7.76 -22.18
CA THR A 354 -7.75 6.39 -21.81
C THR A 354 -6.22 6.26 -21.76
N ILE A 355 -5.51 7.12 -22.49
CA ILE A 355 -4.05 7.25 -22.48
C ILE A 355 -3.66 8.19 -21.34
#